data_AF-H2YLQ3-F1
#
_entry.id   AF-H2YLQ3-F1
#
_cell.length_a   1.000
_cell.length_b   1.000
_cell.length_c   1.000
_cell.angle_alpha   90.00
_cell.angle_beta   90.00
_cell.angle_gamma   90.00
#
_symmetry.space_group_name_H-M   'P 1'
#
loop_
_entity.id
_entity.type
_entity.pdbx_description
1 polymer ?
#
loop_
_entity_poly.entity_id
_entity_poly.type
_entity_poly.pdbx_seq_one_letter_code
_entity_poly.pdbx_strand_id
1 'polypeptide(L)'
;MDYDRFSRNDPIGEIYVPLHTITLSDEYIQFVNLTPCRGSNKRGELLLSLCYQPLEGILDVEILKGKNLKPMDLNGTSDPYAKIWLIYRGKKIEKKKTSVQKNTLNPEFREEFTFNAPMDRLRDMQLEITVMDHDVIGRNDTIGKIYLGHKSGGLEKQHWKDMLTNSRKPCSQWHVLKV
;
A
#
# COMPACT_ATOMS: atom_id res chain seq x y z
N MET A 1 21.31 8.90 6.18
CA MET A 1 20.18 8.18 6.80
C MET A 1 19.39 9.20 7.57
N ASP A 2 18.05 9.09 7.57
CA ASP A 2 17.25 9.84 8.53
C ASP A 2 17.18 9.01 9.82
N TYR A 3 17.41 9.64 10.97
CA TYR A 3 17.44 8.95 12.27
C TYR A 3 16.12 9.14 12.99
N ASP A 4 15.45 8.03 13.30
CA ASP A 4 14.29 8.02 14.19
C ASP A 4 14.58 7.14 15.41
N ARG A 5 14.23 7.65 16.58
CA ARG A 5 14.44 6.97 17.86
C ARG A 5 13.46 5.81 18.07
N PHE A 6 12.29 5.86 17.44
CA PHE A 6 11.18 4.94 17.72
C PHE A 6 10.75 4.09 16.53
N SER A 7 11.24 4.39 15.32
CA SER A 7 10.97 3.62 14.10
C SER A 7 12.28 3.21 13.41
N ARG A 8 12.22 2.40 12.36
CA ARG A 8 13.41 2.09 11.56
C ARG A 8 13.86 3.31 10.76
N ASN A 9 15.17 3.55 10.76
CA ASN A 9 15.80 4.54 9.89
C ASN A 9 15.46 4.27 8.42
N ASP A 10 14.86 5.26 7.77
CA ASP A 10 14.61 5.19 6.34
C ASP A 10 15.88 5.59 5.56
N PRO A 11 16.36 4.73 4.64
CA PRO A 11 17.50 5.07 3.82
C PRO A 11 17.12 6.18 2.82
N ILE A 12 17.92 7.26 2.79
CA ILE A 12 17.71 8.41 1.91
C ILE A 12 18.13 8.08 0.46
N GLY A 13 19.13 7.20 0.31
CA GLY A 13 19.63 6.70 -0.97
C GLY A 13 21.00 6.04 -0.83
N GLU A 14 21.45 5.39 -1.90
CA GLU A 14 22.75 4.75 -2.02
C GLU A 14 23.52 5.28 -3.22
N ILE A 15 24.84 5.20 -3.17
CA ILE A 15 25.72 5.40 -4.32
C ILE A 15 26.65 4.20 -4.45
N TYR A 16 26.98 3.85 -5.68
CA TYR A 16 28.02 2.90 -5.99
C TYR A 16 29.12 3.62 -6.74
N VAL A 17 30.32 3.67 -6.17
CA VAL A 17 31.51 4.23 -6.81
C VAL A 17 32.47 3.09 -7.11
N PRO A 18 32.62 2.68 -8.38
CA PRO A 18 33.56 1.63 -8.74
C PRO A 18 34.99 2.09 -8.50
N LEU A 19 35.75 1.41 -7.63
CA LEU A 19 37.08 1.88 -7.24
C LEU A 19 38.08 1.95 -8.40
N HIS A 20 37.88 1.14 -9.46
CA HIS A 20 38.72 1.18 -10.66
C HIS A 20 38.59 2.48 -11.47
N THR A 21 37.57 3.31 -11.20
CA THR A 21 37.42 4.63 -11.84
C THR A 21 38.08 5.75 -11.03
N ILE A 22 38.72 5.44 -9.91
CA ILE A 22 39.34 6.42 -9.02
C ILE A 22 40.86 6.29 -9.11
N THR A 23 41.54 7.39 -9.41
CA THR A 23 43.00 7.47 -9.32
C THR A 23 43.37 8.11 -7.98
N LEU A 24 44.05 7.37 -7.11
CA LEU A 24 44.31 7.74 -5.71
C LEU A 24 45.50 8.70 -5.50
N SER A 25 45.85 9.52 -6.50
CA SER A 25 47.11 10.26 -6.48
C SER A 25 47.02 11.73 -6.05
N ASP A 26 45.82 12.29 -5.86
CA ASP A 26 45.61 13.66 -5.34
C ASP A 26 44.23 13.79 -4.65
N GLU A 27 44.01 14.86 -3.86
CA GLU A 27 42.70 15.19 -3.28
C GLU A 27 41.62 15.30 -4.38
N TYR A 28 40.74 14.31 -4.47
CA TYR A 28 39.69 14.22 -5.47
C TYR A 28 38.30 14.34 -4.83
N ILE A 29 37.56 15.39 -5.21
CA ILE A 29 36.18 15.62 -4.77
C ILE A 29 35.23 15.39 -5.95
N GLN A 30 34.29 14.46 -5.78
CA GLN A 30 33.23 14.19 -6.75
C GLN A 30 31.85 14.31 -6.09
N PHE A 31 30.98 15.12 -6.70
CA PHE A 31 29.57 15.17 -6.33
C PHE A 31 28.81 14.07 -7.07
N VAL A 32 28.05 13.26 -6.32
CA VAL A 32 27.28 12.13 -6.86
C VAL A 32 25.84 12.25 -6.41
N ASN A 33 24.89 12.05 -7.33
CA ASN A 33 23.48 11.98 -6.99
C ASN A 33 23.17 10.64 -6.32
N LEU A 34 22.45 10.70 -5.20
CA LEU A 34 21.94 9.50 -4.54
C LEU A 34 20.97 8.76 -5.46
N THR A 35 21.10 7.44 -5.52
CA THR A 35 20.13 6.56 -6.16
C THR A 35 19.23 5.91 -5.10
N PRO A 36 17.96 5.57 -5.41
CA PRO A 36 17.11 4.83 -4.48
C PRO A 36 17.74 3.49 -4.11
N CYS A 37 17.71 3.12 -2.82
CA CYS A 37 18.32 1.88 -2.36
C CYS A 37 17.73 0.63 -3.02
N ARG A 38 18.59 -0.26 -3.53
CA ARG A 38 18.16 -1.55 -4.11
C ARG A 38 17.39 -2.36 -3.06
N GLY A 39 16.08 -2.48 -3.24
CA GLY A 39 15.17 -3.22 -2.34
C GLY A 39 14.35 -2.36 -1.37
N SER A 40 14.65 -1.06 -1.21
CA SER A 40 13.89 -0.16 -0.30
C SER A 40 12.44 0.08 -0.73
N ASN A 41 12.08 -0.29 -1.95
CA ASN A 41 10.77 -0.02 -2.54
C ASN A 41 9.77 -1.18 -2.39
N LYS A 42 10.19 -2.34 -1.87
CA LYS A 42 9.26 -3.47 -1.67
C LYS A 42 8.54 -3.29 -0.33
N ARG A 43 7.25 -2.92 -0.40
CA ARG A 43 6.39 -2.70 0.78
C ARG A 43 5.52 -3.91 1.14
N GLY A 44 5.59 -4.97 0.33
CA GLY A 44 4.74 -6.16 0.43
C GLY A 44 3.54 -6.10 -0.51
N GLU A 45 2.68 -7.11 -0.39
CA GLU A 45 1.51 -7.29 -1.24
C GLU A 45 0.26 -7.47 -0.37
N LEU A 46 -0.88 -7.01 -0.88
CA LEU A 46 -2.18 -7.20 -0.24
C LEU A 46 -3.12 -7.93 -1.20
N LEU A 47 -3.73 -9.01 -0.72
CA LEU A 47 -4.83 -9.70 -1.38
C LEU A 47 -6.15 -9.10 -0.90
N LEU A 48 -6.97 -8.64 -1.84
CA LEU A 48 -8.30 -8.14 -1.54
C LEU A 48 -9.31 -8.59 -2.61
N SER A 49 -10.57 -8.68 -2.22
CA SER A 49 -11.70 -9.06 -3.07
C SER A 49 -12.63 -7.87 -3.28
N LEU A 50 -13.15 -7.72 -4.49
CA LEU A 50 -14.19 -6.74 -4.82
C LEU A 50 -15.42 -7.46 -5.38
N CYS A 51 -16.60 -7.07 -4.92
CA CYS A 51 -17.88 -7.52 -5.46
C CYS A 51 -18.82 -6.32 -5.61
N TYR A 52 -19.29 -6.06 -6.83
CA TYR A 52 -20.21 -4.95 -7.10
C TYR A 52 -21.62 -5.45 -7.41
N GLN A 53 -22.61 -4.83 -6.78
CA GLN A 53 -24.04 -5.11 -6.93
C GLN A 53 -24.71 -3.87 -7.56
N PRO A 54 -24.90 -3.84 -8.90
CA PRO A 54 -25.28 -2.61 -9.62
C PRO A 54 -26.69 -2.09 -9.32
N LEU A 55 -27.65 -2.98 -9.04
CA LEU A 55 -29.04 -2.58 -8.79
C LEU A 55 -29.19 -1.92 -7.42
N GLU A 56 -28.40 -2.40 -6.47
CA GLU A 56 -28.36 -1.96 -5.09
C GLU A 56 -27.40 -0.77 -4.91
N GLY A 57 -26.49 -0.55 -5.86
CA GLY A 57 -25.44 0.45 -5.76
C GLY A 57 -24.48 0.14 -4.61
N ILE A 58 -24.18 -1.14 -4.40
CA ILE A 58 -23.37 -1.62 -3.28
C ILE A 58 -22.04 -2.17 -3.79
N LEU A 59 -20.96 -1.78 -3.13
CA LEU A 59 -19.61 -2.29 -3.33
C LEU A 59 -19.12 -2.99 -2.05
N ASP A 60 -18.98 -4.30 -2.11
CA ASP A 60 -18.37 -5.09 -1.05
C ASP A 60 -16.87 -5.24 -1.31
N VAL A 61 -16.08 -4.99 -0.26
CA VAL A 61 -14.63 -5.02 -0.27
C VAL A 61 -14.16 -5.94 0.85
N GLU A 62 -13.51 -7.04 0.49
CA GLU A 62 -12.92 -7.96 1.47
C GLU A 62 -11.41 -7.77 1.51
N ILE A 63 -10.87 -7.47 2.68
CA ILE A 63 -9.42 -7.49 2.91
C ILE A 63 -9.07 -8.89 3.39
N LEU A 64 -8.40 -9.66 2.54
CA LEU A 64 -8.13 -11.08 2.81
C LEU A 64 -6.86 -11.26 3.63
N LYS A 65 -5.70 -10.93 3.06
CA LYS A 65 -4.39 -11.11 3.72
C LYS A 65 -3.29 -10.28 3.10
N GLY A 66 -2.25 -10.00 3.88
CA GLY A 66 -1.00 -9.41 3.42
C GLY A 66 0.10 -10.46 3.26
N LYS A 67 1.11 -10.16 2.45
CA LYS A 67 2.30 -11.00 2.29
C LYS A 67 3.56 -10.15 2.20
N ASN A 68 4.61 -10.59 2.90
CA ASN A 68 5.94 -9.97 2.88
C ASN A 68 5.88 -8.45 3.11
N LEU A 69 5.06 -8.00 4.07
CA LEU A 69 4.98 -6.58 4.42
C LEU A 69 6.35 -6.06 4.87
N LYS A 70 6.63 -4.78 4.59
CA LYS A 70 7.86 -4.14 5.09
C LYS A 70 7.79 -4.09 6.62
N PRO A 71 8.80 -4.61 7.33
CA PRO A 71 8.86 -4.44 8.78
C PRO A 71 9.19 -2.98 9.12
N MET A 72 8.36 -2.37 9.97
CA MET A 72 8.59 -0.99 10.45
C MET A 72 9.11 -0.97 11.88
N ASP A 73 8.79 -2.00 12.67
CA ASP A 73 9.27 -2.14 14.04
C ASP A 73 10.75 -2.57 14.12
N LEU A 74 11.40 -2.14 15.20
CA LEU A 74 12.78 -2.52 15.53
C LEU A 74 12.96 -4.02 15.77
N ASN A 75 11.90 -4.72 16.20
CA ASN A 75 11.93 -6.15 16.52
C ASN A 75 12.01 -7.08 15.29
N GLY A 76 11.92 -6.55 14.07
CA GLY A 76 11.88 -7.40 12.88
C GLY A 76 10.53 -7.45 12.16
N THR A 77 9.45 -6.93 12.74
CA THR A 77 8.07 -7.18 12.30
C THR A 77 7.25 -5.89 12.16
N SER A 78 5.93 -6.02 12.22
CA SER A 78 4.92 -4.96 12.21
C SER A 78 3.65 -5.49 12.90
N ASP A 79 2.78 -4.56 13.30
CA ASP A 79 1.41 -4.75 13.77
C ASP A 79 0.39 -4.25 12.70
N PRO A 80 0.29 -4.90 11.52
CA PRO A 80 -0.44 -4.36 10.38
C PRO A 80 -1.97 -4.26 10.58
N TYR A 81 -2.54 -3.19 10.03
CA TYR A 81 -3.98 -3.02 9.77
C TYR A 81 -4.23 -2.23 8.49
N ALA A 82 -5.35 -2.46 7.82
CA ALA A 82 -5.73 -1.75 6.60
C ALA A 82 -6.79 -0.68 6.89
N LYS A 83 -6.58 0.54 6.36
CA LYS A 83 -7.61 1.58 6.25
C LYS A 83 -8.16 1.59 4.83
N ILE A 84 -9.47 1.53 4.68
CA ILE A 84 -10.16 1.62 3.39
C ILE A 84 -10.90 2.95 3.34
N TRP A 85 -10.56 3.80 2.38
CA TRP A 85 -11.28 5.03 2.09
C TRP A 85 -12.02 4.90 0.77
N LEU A 86 -13.32 5.19 0.80
CA LEU A 86 -14.07 5.51 -0.42
C LEU A 86 -13.87 6.99 -0.74
N ILE A 87 -13.45 7.28 -1.96
CA ILE A 87 -13.20 8.61 -2.48
C ILE A 87 -14.19 8.88 -3.61
N TYR A 88 -14.82 10.05 -3.60
CA TYR A 88 -15.67 10.53 -4.69
C TYR A 88 -15.20 11.91 -5.13
N ARG A 89 -14.86 12.07 -6.42
CA ARG A 89 -14.33 13.33 -7.00
C ARG A 89 -13.17 13.93 -6.17
N GLY A 90 -12.25 13.06 -5.75
CA GLY A 90 -11.07 13.45 -4.97
C GLY A 90 -11.32 13.72 -3.48
N LYS A 91 -12.56 13.65 -3.01
CA LYS A 91 -12.89 13.81 -1.58
C LYS A 91 -13.09 12.45 -0.92
N LYS A 92 -12.42 12.24 0.21
CA LYS A 92 -12.64 11.09 1.10
C LYS A 92 -14.02 11.21 1.73
N ILE A 93 -14.92 10.27 1.46
CA ILE A 93 -16.33 10.32 1.88
C ILE A 93 -16.69 9.30 2.96
N GLU A 94 -16.02 8.13 2.98
CA GLU A 94 -16.28 7.09 3.97
C GLU A 94 -14.98 6.34 4.30
N LYS A 95 -14.79 6.00 5.59
CA LYS A 95 -13.61 5.27 6.09
C LYS A 95 -14.04 4.02 6.82
N LYS A 96 -13.37 2.91 6.52
CA LYS A 96 -13.41 1.67 7.31
C LYS A 96 -11.99 1.22 7.64
N LYS A 97 -11.84 0.34 8.62
CA LYS A 97 -10.54 -0.24 9.00
C LYS A 97 -10.69 -1.67 9.47
N THR A 98 -9.66 -2.46 9.24
CA THR A 98 -9.56 -3.81 9.81
C THR A 98 -9.18 -3.76 11.29
N SER A 99 -9.27 -4.93 11.93
CA SER A 99 -8.53 -5.23 13.14
C SER A 99 -7.01 -5.14 12.92
N VAL A 100 -6.27 -4.94 14.02
CA VAL A 100 -4.81 -4.96 14.06
C VAL A 100 -4.34 -6.40 14.24
N GLN A 101 -3.45 -6.85 13.35
CA GLN A 101 -2.82 -8.17 13.43
C GLN A 101 -1.43 -7.98 14.00
N LYS A 102 -1.14 -8.55 15.18
CA LYS A 102 0.10 -8.26 15.90
C LYS A 102 1.30 -9.07 15.42
N ASN A 103 2.47 -8.46 15.42
CA ASN A 103 3.79 -9.08 15.26
C ASN A 103 3.87 -10.01 14.04
N THR A 104 3.42 -9.53 12.87
CA THR A 104 3.37 -10.33 11.64
C THR A 104 3.61 -9.50 10.38
N LEU A 105 4.35 -10.10 9.43
CA LEU A 105 4.52 -9.55 8.07
C LEU A 105 3.62 -10.24 7.03
N ASN A 106 2.81 -11.21 7.48
CA ASN A 106 1.87 -11.96 6.65
C ASN A 106 0.50 -12.04 7.36
N PRO A 107 -0.17 -10.91 7.59
CA PRO A 107 -1.44 -10.88 8.33
C PRO A 107 -2.55 -11.59 7.56
N GLU A 108 -3.42 -12.32 8.27
CA GLU A 108 -4.71 -12.79 7.75
C GLU A 108 -5.82 -11.92 8.35
N PHE A 109 -6.42 -11.06 7.54
CA PHE A 109 -7.50 -10.17 7.98
C PHE A 109 -8.85 -10.88 7.85
N ARG A 110 -9.20 -11.30 6.63
CA ARG A 110 -10.51 -11.90 6.28
C ARG A 110 -11.70 -11.08 6.78
N GLU A 111 -11.63 -9.77 6.56
CA GLU A 111 -12.65 -8.81 6.99
C GLU A 111 -13.33 -8.16 5.78
N GLU A 112 -14.67 -8.15 5.79
CA GLU A 112 -15.50 -7.62 4.71
C GLU A 112 -16.12 -6.27 5.08
N PHE A 113 -16.18 -5.37 4.09
CA PHE A 113 -16.64 -4.01 4.24
C PHE A 113 -17.55 -3.60 3.07
N THR A 114 -18.79 -3.23 3.40
CA THR A 114 -19.77 -2.74 2.42
C THR A 114 -19.72 -1.22 2.28
N PHE A 115 -19.76 -0.70 1.05
CA PHE A 115 -19.81 0.73 0.74
C PHE A 115 -20.98 1.07 -0.17
N ASN A 116 -21.55 2.27 0.00
CA ASN A 116 -22.53 2.81 -0.94
C ASN A 116 -21.82 3.41 -2.16
N ALA A 117 -22.01 2.79 -3.32
CA ALA A 117 -21.38 3.13 -4.59
C ALA A 117 -22.41 3.11 -5.75
N PRO A 118 -23.25 4.16 -5.86
CA PRO A 118 -24.27 4.26 -6.91
C PRO A 118 -23.64 4.24 -8.31
N MET A 119 -24.28 3.54 -9.25
CA MET A 119 -23.71 3.27 -10.58
C MET A 119 -23.43 4.57 -11.36
N ASP A 120 -24.28 5.57 -11.23
CA ASP A 120 -24.15 6.91 -11.83
C ASP A 120 -22.90 7.67 -11.34
N ARG A 121 -22.39 7.34 -10.15
CA ARG A 121 -21.22 7.99 -9.53
C ARG A 121 -19.93 7.18 -9.67
N LEU A 122 -20.05 5.90 -10.01
CA LEU A 122 -18.96 4.91 -9.94
C LEU A 122 -17.74 5.27 -10.79
N ARG A 123 -17.94 5.98 -11.91
CA ARG A 123 -16.84 6.47 -12.77
C ARG A 123 -15.90 7.45 -12.05
N ASP A 124 -16.42 8.23 -11.11
CA ASP A 124 -15.68 9.21 -10.32
C ASP A 124 -15.34 8.71 -8.91
N MET A 125 -15.66 7.45 -8.60
CA MET A 125 -15.33 6.79 -7.34
C MET A 125 -14.00 6.05 -7.43
N GLN A 126 -13.33 5.98 -6.29
CA GLN A 126 -12.04 5.28 -6.13
C GLN A 126 -11.93 4.77 -4.69
N LEU A 127 -11.32 3.61 -4.50
CA LEU A 127 -10.87 3.13 -3.19
C LEU A 127 -9.40 3.51 -2.99
N GLU A 128 -9.07 4.02 -1.81
CA GLU A 128 -7.70 4.10 -1.29
C GLU A 128 -7.58 3.11 -0.13
N ILE A 129 -6.77 2.07 -0.31
CA ILE A 129 -6.43 1.12 0.74
C ILE A 129 -5.03 1.45 1.22
N THR A 130 -4.90 1.75 2.51
CA THR A 130 -3.59 2.02 3.15
C THR A 130 -3.32 0.96 4.19
N VAL A 131 -2.25 0.18 4.02
CA VAL A 131 -1.74 -0.71 5.05
C VAL A 131 -0.81 0.10 5.96
N MET A 132 -1.12 0.07 7.24
CA MET A 132 -0.46 0.82 8.29
C MET A 132 0.16 -0.15 9.29
N ASP A 133 1.24 0.26 9.93
CA ASP A 133 1.74 -0.33 11.16
C ASP A 133 1.07 0.33 12.37
N HIS A 134 0.83 -0.42 13.44
CA HIS A 134 0.24 0.11 14.67
C HIS A 134 1.28 0.16 15.78
N ASP A 135 1.74 1.37 16.09
CA ASP A 135 2.67 1.61 17.18
C ASP A 135 1.94 1.92 18.48
N VAL A 136 2.29 1.20 19.55
CA VAL A 136 1.75 1.49 20.90
C VAL A 136 2.21 2.85 21.40
N ILE A 137 3.43 3.26 21.03
CA ILE A 137 4.03 4.53 21.40
C ILE A 137 4.44 5.24 20.12
N GLY A 138 3.90 6.45 19.89
CA GLY A 138 4.24 7.26 18.72
C GLY A 138 3.11 7.35 17.70
N ARG A 139 3.47 7.58 16.44
CA ARG A 139 2.52 7.70 15.33
C ARG A 139 2.60 6.44 14.48
N ASN A 140 1.45 5.87 14.16
CA ASN A 140 1.31 4.73 13.26
C ASN A 140 1.95 5.00 11.89
N ASP A 141 2.86 4.12 11.49
CA ASP A 141 3.60 4.24 10.24
C ASP A 141 2.84 3.71 9.01
N THR A 142 3.06 4.31 7.85
CA THR A 142 2.48 3.81 6.60
C THR A 142 3.40 2.77 5.98
N ILE A 143 2.91 1.54 5.83
CA ILE A 143 3.63 0.48 5.09
C ILE A 143 3.49 0.74 3.59
N GLY A 144 2.26 0.94 3.10
CA GLY A 144 2.01 1.31 1.72
C GLY A 144 0.53 1.39 1.35
N LYS A 145 0.26 1.76 0.09
CA LYS A 145 -1.06 2.12 -0.42
C LYS A 145 -1.38 1.46 -1.75
N ILE A 146 -2.68 1.30 -2.00
CA ILE A 146 -3.27 0.84 -3.27
C ILE A 146 -4.43 1.78 -3.61
N TYR A 147 -4.57 2.11 -4.89
CA TYR A 147 -5.66 2.93 -5.41
C TYR A 147 -6.43 2.18 -6.50
N LEU A 148 -7.70 1.85 -6.25
CA LEU A 148 -8.56 1.11 -7.18
C LEU A 148 -9.68 2.02 -7.70
N GLY A 149 -9.76 2.20 -9.01
CA GLY A 149 -10.77 3.03 -9.63
C GLY A 149 -10.58 3.14 -11.13
N HIS A 150 -11.50 3.81 -11.81
CA HIS A 150 -11.46 3.95 -13.27
C HIS A 150 -10.20 4.68 -13.79
N LYS A 151 -9.66 5.59 -12.96
CA LYS A 151 -8.49 6.42 -13.26
C LYS A 151 -7.17 5.78 -12.80
N SER A 152 -7.20 4.60 -12.17
CA SER A 152 -5.99 3.87 -11.80
C SER A 152 -5.23 3.37 -13.05
N GLY A 153 -3.97 2.98 -12.87
CA GLY A 153 -3.17 2.33 -13.90
C GLY A 153 -3.07 0.81 -13.70
N GLY A 154 -2.52 0.10 -14.69
CA GLY A 154 -2.07 -1.29 -14.55
C GLY A 154 -3.11 -2.27 -13.99
N LEU A 155 -2.66 -3.08 -13.02
CA LEU A 155 -3.43 -4.15 -12.40
C LEU A 155 -4.61 -3.62 -11.59
N GLU A 156 -4.46 -2.45 -10.95
CA GLU A 156 -5.51 -1.83 -10.16
C GLU A 156 -6.73 -1.45 -11.01
N LYS A 157 -6.48 -0.91 -12.21
CA LYS A 157 -7.54 -0.61 -13.18
C LYS A 157 -8.21 -1.89 -13.69
N GLN A 158 -7.41 -2.92 -13.96
CA GLN A 158 -7.92 -4.19 -14.45
C GLN A 158 -8.82 -4.86 -13.39
N HIS A 159 -8.41 -4.89 -12.13
CA HIS A 159 -9.22 -5.44 -11.03
C HIS A 159 -10.54 -4.68 -10.86
N TRP A 160 -10.50 -3.34 -10.94
CA TRP A 160 -11.71 -2.52 -10.92
C TRP A 160 -12.63 -2.83 -12.10
N LYS A 161 -12.07 -3.03 -13.30
CA LYS A 161 -12.84 -3.41 -14.50
C LYS A 161 -13.45 -4.81 -14.36
N ASP A 162 -12.70 -5.77 -13.86
CA ASP A 162 -13.13 -7.15 -13.69
C ASP A 162 -14.30 -7.26 -12.70
N MET A 163 -14.27 -6.47 -11.63
CA MET A 163 -15.38 -6.32 -10.68
C MET A 163 -16.65 -5.81 -11.38
N LEU A 164 -16.53 -4.86 -12.31
CA LEU A 164 -17.68 -4.31 -13.04
C LEU A 164 -18.24 -5.30 -14.08
N THR A 165 -17.36 -6.05 -14.76
CA THR A 165 -17.78 -7.02 -15.77
C THR A 165 -18.38 -8.28 -15.16
N ASN A 166 -17.93 -8.66 -13.95
CA ASN A 166 -18.41 -9.83 -13.22
C ASN A 166 -19.31 -9.43 -12.05
N SER A 167 -20.33 -8.60 -12.31
CA SER A 167 -21.24 -8.12 -11.26
C SER A 167 -21.80 -9.28 -10.42
N ARG A 168 -21.91 -9.07 -9.10
CA ARG A 168 -22.37 -10.05 -8.09
C ARG A 168 -21.46 -11.27 -7.89
N LYS A 169 -20.29 -11.33 -8.53
CA LYS A 169 -19.28 -12.35 -8.26
C LYS A 169 -18.05 -11.67 -7.65
N PRO A 170 -17.60 -12.11 -6.46
CA PRO A 170 -16.35 -11.64 -5.90
C PRO A 170 -15.20 -11.92 -6.86
N CYS A 171 -14.34 -10.93 -7.09
CA CYS A 171 -13.08 -11.09 -7.79
C CYS A 171 -11.94 -10.71 -6.84
N SER A 172 -10.99 -11.63 -6.64
CA SER A 172 -9.87 -11.42 -5.75
C SER A 172 -8.58 -11.21 -6.54
N GLN A 173 -7.75 -10.27 -6.09
CA GLN A 173 -6.51 -9.95 -6.77
C GLN A 173 -5.43 -9.50 -5.78
N TRP A 174 -4.19 -9.92 -6.03
CA TRP A 174 -3.02 -9.41 -5.32
C TRP A 174 -2.60 -8.05 -5.87
N HIS A 175 -2.23 -7.12 -4.98
CA HIS A 175 -1.72 -5.81 -5.34
C HIS A 175 -0.43 -5.52 -4.58
N VAL A 176 0.58 -5.03 -5.31
CA VAL A 176 1.84 -4.56 -4.70
C VAL A 176 1.59 -3.22 -4.02
N LEU A 177 2.00 -3.10 -2.77
CA LEU A 177 1.90 -1.86 -2.00
C LEU A 177 2.88 -0.81 -2.51
N LYS A 178 2.41 0.44 -2.68
CA LYS A 178 3.18 1.58 -3.19
C LYS A 178 3.30 2.68 -2.12
N VAL A 179 4.29 3.55 -2.26
CA VAL A 179 4.48 4.74 -1.39
C VAL A 179 3.49 5.83 -1.79
#